data_AF-A0A9X3Y981-F1
#
_entry.id   AF-A0A9X3Y981-F1
#
_cell.length_a   1.000
_cell.length_b   1.000
_cell.length_c   1.000
_cell.angle_alpha   90.00
_cell.angle_beta   90.00
_cell.angle_gamma   90.00
#
_symmetry.space_group_name_H-M   'P 1'
#
loop_
_entity.id
_entity.type
_entity.pdbx_description
1 polymer ?
#
loop_
_entity_poly.entity_id
_entity_poly.type
_entity_poly.pdbx_seq_one_letter_code
_entity_poly.pdbx_strand_id
1 'polypeptide(L)'
;MTSTPMLPTFAAPTDTERTTLAAILNDTGLRATTPRINVLHYLSAAGLPPVTAEMISRFVDLPLSTAYRTLTALEVTHLAGVTFGRGDVTRWFRFTPDIPQHCAACGQSFYGEYS
;
A
#
# COMPACT_ATOMS: atom_id res chain seq x y z
N MET A 1 -22.41 4.45 -15.65
CA MET A 1 -21.02 4.64 -16.12
C MET A 1 -20.12 4.63 -14.89
N THR A 2 -19.52 3.49 -14.57
CA THR A 2 -18.54 3.38 -13.48
C THR A 2 -17.23 3.92 -14.00
N SER A 3 -16.88 5.13 -13.60
CA SER A 3 -15.57 5.74 -13.86
C SER A 3 -14.49 4.81 -13.34
N THR A 4 -13.65 4.26 -14.22
CA THR A 4 -12.42 3.58 -13.79
C THR A 4 -11.64 4.58 -12.94
N PRO A 5 -11.39 4.32 -11.64
CA PRO A 5 -10.62 5.23 -10.82
C PRO A 5 -9.24 5.38 -11.45
N MET A 6 -8.92 6.58 -11.91
CA MET A 6 -7.61 6.89 -12.49
C MET A 6 -6.59 6.87 -11.35
N LEU A 7 -5.67 5.92 -11.42
CA LEU A 7 -4.62 5.81 -10.42
C LEU A 7 -3.66 6.99 -10.56
N PRO A 8 -3.28 7.63 -9.45
CA PRO A 8 -2.36 8.76 -9.49
C PRO A 8 -1.00 8.29 -10.03
N THR A 9 -0.40 9.13 -10.87
CA THR A 9 1.00 8.99 -11.26
C THR A 9 1.87 9.10 -10.01
N PHE A 10 2.83 8.18 -9.85
CA PHE A 10 3.77 8.25 -8.74
C PHE A 10 4.61 9.52 -8.82
N ALA A 11 4.62 10.29 -7.73
CA ALA A 11 5.58 11.35 -7.49
C ALA A 11 6.54 10.87 -6.39
N ALA A 12 7.83 11.10 -6.57
CA ALA A 12 8.79 10.79 -5.54
C ALA A 12 8.55 11.69 -4.31
N PRO A 13 8.66 11.15 -3.08
CA PRO A 13 8.46 11.94 -1.88
C PRO A 13 9.55 13.02 -1.75
N THR A 14 9.14 14.21 -1.30
CA THR A 14 10.02 15.29 -0.88
C THR A 14 10.90 14.87 0.30
N ASP A 15 11.96 15.60 0.60
CA ASP A 15 12.88 15.24 1.70
C ASP A 15 12.18 15.26 3.08
N THR A 16 11.22 16.15 3.29
CA THR A 16 10.41 16.22 4.51
C THR A 16 9.48 15.00 4.64
N GLU A 17 8.79 14.64 3.55
CA GLU A 17 7.95 13.44 3.50
C GLU A 17 8.79 12.18 3.69
N ARG A 18 9.96 12.10 3.06
CA ARG A 18 10.89 10.97 3.20
C ARG A 18 11.32 10.77 4.64
N THR A 19 11.64 11.85 5.35
CA THR A 19 12.01 11.80 6.77
C THR A 19 10.86 11.25 7.62
N THR A 20 9.64 11.73 7.34
CA THR A 20 8.42 11.30 8.05
C THR A 20 8.11 9.83 7.81
N LEU A 21 8.14 9.40 6.54
CA LEU A 21 7.91 8.01 6.15
C LEU A 21 8.99 7.07 6.69
N ALA A 22 10.24 7.51 6.72
CA ALA A 22 11.33 6.75 7.31
C ALA A 22 11.13 6.58 8.82
N ALA A 23 10.66 7.62 9.52
CA ALA A 23 10.32 7.52 10.94
C ALA A 23 9.20 6.50 11.19
N ILE A 24 8.12 6.55 10.40
CA ILE A 24 7.01 5.58 10.48
C ILE A 24 7.53 4.15 10.30
N LEU A 25 8.30 3.90 9.24
CA LEU A 25 8.85 2.55 8.97
C LEU A 25 9.73 2.05 10.13
N ASN A 26 10.60 2.91 10.64
CA ASN A 26 11.51 2.53 11.73
C ASN A 26 10.77 2.28 13.04
N ASP A 27 9.72 3.06 13.35
CA ASP A 27 8.87 2.88 14.53
C ASP A 27 8.14 1.53 14.50
N THR A 28 7.70 1.08 13.31
CA THR A 28 7.11 -0.25 13.11
C THR A 28 8.15 -1.37 12.95
N GLY A 29 9.43 -1.11 13.23
CA GLY A 29 10.51 -2.11 13.14
C GLY A 29 10.96 -2.46 11.73
N LEU A 30 10.49 -1.76 10.69
CA LEU A 30 10.95 -1.93 9.31
C LEU A 30 12.11 -0.99 9.01
N ARG A 31 13.23 -1.53 8.53
CA ARG A 31 14.31 -0.70 7.97
C ARG A 31 13.77 0.19 6.82
N ALA A 32 13.93 1.50 6.97
CA ALA A 32 13.57 2.49 5.95
C ALA A 32 14.51 2.44 4.73
N THR A 33 14.08 1.74 3.69
CA THR A 33 14.77 1.69 2.38
C THR A 33 13.99 2.48 1.33
N THR A 34 14.65 2.93 0.26
CA THR A 34 13.99 3.68 -0.82
C THR A 34 12.74 2.98 -1.38
N PRO A 35 12.77 1.66 -1.68
CA PRO A 35 11.57 0.97 -2.14
C PRO A 35 10.42 0.99 -1.12
N ARG A 36 10.71 0.78 0.17
CA ARG A 36 9.70 0.79 1.23
C ARG A 36 9.08 2.16 1.44
N ILE A 37 9.92 3.20 1.42
CA ILE A 37 9.46 4.60 1.51
C ILE A 37 8.57 4.94 0.32
N ASN A 38 9.00 4.61 -0.90
CA ASN A 38 8.25 4.95 -2.11
C ASN A 38 6.90 4.22 -2.17
N VAL A 39 6.87 2.93 -1.80
CA VAL A 39 5.61 2.16 -1.75
C VAL A 39 4.69 2.69 -0.65
N LEU A 40 5.21 2.99 0.55
CA LEU A 40 4.40 3.56 1.62
C LEU A 40 3.86 4.94 1.24
N HIS A 41 4.70 5.79 0.64
CA HIS A 41 4.29 7.09 0.12
C HIS A 41 3.13 6.95 -0.87
N TYR A 42 3.27 6.04 -1.84
CA TYR A 42 2.24 5.82 -2.85
C TYR A 42 0.94 5.35 -2.22
N LEU A 43 0.99 4.37 -1.30
CA LEU A 43 -0.20 3.86 -0.59
C LEU A 43 -0.85 4.93 0.29
N SER A 44 -0.07 5.85 0.84
CA SER A 44 -0.55 6.94 1.70
C SER A 44 -1.27 8.06 0.93
N ALA A 45 -1.25 8.03 -0.41
CA ALA A 45 -1.90 9.04 -1.23
C ALA A 45 -3.41 9.09 -0.96
N ALA A 46 -3.91 10.29 -0.66
CA ALA A 46 -5.31 10.50 -0.33
C ALA A 46 -6.23 10.02 -1.47
N GLY A 47 -7.25 9.23 -1.12
CA GLY A 47 -8.23 8.72 -2.08
C GLY A 47 -7.72 7.58 -2.99
N LEU A 48 -6.52 7.05 -2.75
CA LEU A 48 -6.04 5.90 -3.52
C LEU A 48 -6.94 4.68 -3.28
N PRO A 49 -7.47 4.04 -4.35
CA PRO A 49 -8.12 2.74 -4.22
C PRO A 49 -7.10 1.66 -3.83
N PRO A 50 -7.55 0.48 -3.38
CA PRO A 50 -6.65 -0.65 -3.18
C PRO A 50 -5.85 -0.95 -4.46
N VAL A 51 -4.59 -1.36 -4.30
CA VAL A 51 -3.67 -1.62 -5.43
C VAL A 51 -3.05 -3.00 -5.32
N THR A 52 -2.74 -3.61 -6.46
CA THR A 52 -2.03 -4.90 -6.51
C THR A 52 -0.52 -4.72 -6.54
N ALA A 53 0.24 -5.80 -6.31
CA ALA A 53 1.70 -5.79 -6.44
C ALA A 53 2.16 -5.44 -7.87
N GLU A 54 1.41 -5.87 -8.89
CA GLU A 54 1.69 -5.55 -10.29
C GLU A 54 1.54 -4.05 -10.56
N MET A 55 0.49 -3.43 -9.99
CA MET A 55 0.29 -1.99 -10.08
C MET A 55 1.44 -1.24 -9.42
N ILE A 56 1.85 -1.64 -8.22
CA ILE A 56 3.00 -1.03 -7.52
C ILE A 56 4.29 -1.20 -8.33
N SER A 57 4.55 -2.39 -8.86
CA SER A 57 5.73 -2.66 -9.69
C SER A 57 5.80 -1.72 -10.88
N ARG A 58 4.66 -1.47 -11.54
CA ARG A 58 4.57 -0.58 -12.70
C ARG A 58 4.62 0.90 -12.33
N PHE A 59 3.93 1.34 -11.28
CA PHE A 59 3.81 2.76 -10.96
C PHE A 59 5.00 3.30 -10.18
N VAL A 60 5.61 2.50 -9.31
CA VAL A 60 6.77 2.89 -8.50
C VAL A 60 8.09 2.47 -9.18
N ASP A 61 8.01 1.85 -10.36
CA ASP A 61 9.14 1.34 -11.14
C ASP A 61 10.06 0.41 -10.33
N LEU A 62 9.49 -0.68 -9.84
CA LEU A 62 10.17 -1.67 -9.02
C LEU A 62 10.04 -3.06 -9.64
N PRO A 63 11.03 -3.96 -9.50
CA PRO A 63 10.85 -5.37 -9.83
C PRO A 63 9.65 -5.94 -9.07
N LEU A 64 8.85 -6.78 -9.74
CA LEU A 64 7.63 -7.33 -9.16
C LEU A 64 7.91 -8.08 -7.84
N SER A 65 9.01 -8.82 -7.76
CA SER A 65 9.46 -9.49 -6.54
C SER A 65 9.73 -8.51 -5.38
N THR A 66 10.29 -7.33 -5.67
CA THR A 66 10.52 -6.26 -4.70
C THR A 66 9.22 -5.63 -4.23
N ALA A 67 8.26 -5.43 -5.14
CA ALA A 67 6.93 -4.95 -4.81
C ALA A 67 6.22 -5.92 -3.82
N TYR A 68 6.21 -7.22 -4.12
CA TYR A 68 5.64 -8.23 -3.24
C TYR A 68 6.28 -8.26 -1.86
N ARG A 69 7.62 -8.29 -1.79
CA ARG A 69 8.35 -8.28 -0.51
C ARG A 69 8.07 -7.04 0.31
N THR A 70 7.94 -5.88 -0.35
CA THR A 70 7.67 -4.61 0.30
C THR A 70 6.24 -4.57 0.85
N LEU A 71 5.25 -4.92 0.04
CA LEU A 71 3.84 -4.95 0.44
C LEU A 71 3.58 -5.95 1.56
N THR A 72 4.19 -7.14 1.48
CA THR A 72 4.07 -8.15 2.55
C THR A 72 4.70 -7.66 3.86
N ALA A 73 5.83 -6.95 3.80
CA ALA A 73 6.43 -6.38 5.00
C ALA A 73 5.55 -5.29 5.64
N LEU A 74 4.91 -4.45 4.82
CA LEU A 74 3.96 -3.43 5.31
C LEU A 74 2.69 -4.06 5.91
N GLU A 75 2.23 -5.17 5.34
CA GLU A 75 1.09 -5.92 5.88
C GLU A 75 1.40 -6.58 7.22
N VAL A 76 2.55 -7.26 7.34
CA VAL A 76 2.98 -7.90 8.59
C VAL A 76 3.17 -6.89 9.73
N THR A 77 3.45 -5.63 9.39
CA THR A 77 3.59 -4.53 10.35
C THR A 77 2.35 -3.68 10.48
N HIS A 78 1.22 -4.13 9.92
CA HIS A 78 -0.08 -3.47 9.96
C HIS A 78 -0.14 -2.05 9.34
N LEU A 79 0.92 -1.61 8.66
CA LEU A 79 0.93 -0.36 7.89
C LEU A 79 0.06 -0.45 6.62
N ALA A 80 -0.17 -1.66 6.11
CA ALA A 80 -1.03 -1.90 4.97
C ALA A 80 -2.04 -3.03 5.24
N GLY A 81 -3.30 -2.80 4.91
CA GLY A 81 -4.34 -3.82 4.94
C GLY A 81 -4.38 -4.58 3.63
N VAL A 82 -4.76 -5.85 3.70
CA VAL A 82 -4.96 -6.71 2.52
C VAL A 82 -6.44 -7.08 2.35
N THR A 83 -6.89 -7.15 1.11
CA THR A 83 -8.15 -7.79 0.73
C THR A 83 -7.94 -8.67 -0.50
N PHE A 84 -8.81 -9.66 -0.68
CA PHE A 84 -8.79 -10.57 -1.81
C PHE A 84 -9.95 -10.26 -2.75
N GLY A 85 -9.72 -10.40 -4.05
CA GLY A 85 -10.80 -10.31 -5.03
C GLY A 85 -11.76 -11.49 -4.88
N ARG A 86 -13.05 -11.27 -5.19
CA ARG A 86 -14.11 -12.28 -4.98
C ARG A 86 -14.01 -13.50 -5.91
N GLY A 87 -13.23 -13.42 -6.99
CA GLY A 87 -13.09 -14.48 -7.99
C GLY A 87 -11.65 -14.89 -8.30
N ASP A 88 -10.67 -14.25 -7.66
CA ASP A 88 -9.26 -14.50 -7.87
C ASP A 88 -8.49 -14.43 -6.54
N VAL A 89 -7.38 -15.16 -6.45
CA VAL A 89 -6.45 -15.10 -5.30
C VAL A 89 -5.60 -13.81 -5.31
N THR A 90 -6.02 -12.80 -6.07
CA THR A 90 -5.31 -11.54 -6.22
C THR A 90 -5.39 -10.73 -4.94
N ARG A 91 -4.23 -10.32 -4.45
CA ARG A 91 -4.07 -9.53 -3.22
C ARG A 91 -4.07 -8.05 -3.55
N TRP A 92 -4.95 -7.32 -2.87
CA TRP A 92 -5.12 -5.88 -2.98
C TRP A 92 -4.71 -5.23 -1.67
N PHE A 93 -3.83 -4.24 -1.75
CA PHE A 93 -3.22 -3.58 -0.61
C PHE A 93 -3.71 -2.14 -0.50
N ARG A 94 -3.88 -1.65 0.72
CA ARG A 94 -4.23 -0.25 1.00
C ARG A 94 -3.54 0.22 2.27
N PHE A 95 -3.16 1.50 2.35
CA PHE A 95 -2.70 2.10 3.60
C PHE A 95 -3.82 2.10 4.64
N THR A 96 -3.56 1.58 5.83
CA THR A 96 -4.53 1.46 6.93
C THR A 96 -3.89 1.95 8.24
N PRO A 97 -3.87 3.26 8.50
CA PRO A 97 -3.50 3.77 9.81
C PRO A 97 -4.69 3.54 10.76
N ASP A 98 -4.55 2.59 11.69
CA ASP A 98 -5.37 2.34 12.90
C ASP A 98 -6.92 2.37 12.81
N ILE A 99 -7.48 2.40 11.59
CA ILE A 99 -8.93 2.51 11.36
C ILE A 99 -9.38 1.31 10.52
N PRO A 100 -10.46 0.60 10.90
CA PRO A 100 -11.09 -0.39 10.05
C PRO A 100 -11.54 0.27 8.75
N GLN A 101 -10.89 -0.08 7.64
CA GLN A 101 -11.25 0.44 6.33
C GLN A 101 -12.12 -0.58 5.60
N HIS A 102 -13.06 -0.07 4.81
CA HIS A 102 -13.81 -0.87 3.85
C HIS A 102 -13.43 -0.41 2.43
N CYS A 103 -13.41 -1.35 1.50
CA CYS A 103 -13.29 -1.02 0.09
C CYS A 103 -14.53 -0.22 -0.33
N ALA A 104 -14.37 1.02 -0.77
CA ALA A 104 -15.50 1.86 -1.21
C ALA A 104 -16.18 1.34 -2.48
N ALA A 105 -15.52 0.46 -3.24
CA ALA A 105 -16.07 -0.12 -4.47
C ALA A 105 -16.91 -1.39 -4.22
N CYS A 106 -16.55 -2.23 -3.23
CA CYS A 106 -17.21 -3.52 -3.00
C CYS A 106 -17.68 -3.75 -1.55
N GLY A 107 -17.43 -2.82 -0.64
CA GLY A 107 -17.80 -2.90 0.78
C GLY A 107 -17.03 -3.93 1.61
N GLN A 108 -16.03 -4.61 1.03
CA GLN A 108 -15.23 -5.60 1.78
C GLN A 108 -14.36 -4.91 2.82
N SER A 109 -14.39 -5.41 4.05
CA SER A 109 -13.43 -5.07 5.09
C SER A 109 -12.03 -5.54 4.69
N PHE A 110 -11.02 -4.72 4.89
CA PHE A 110 -9.63 -5.20 4.81
C PHE A 110 -9.39 -6.08 6.04
N TYR A 111 -8.90 -7.31 5.83
CA TYR A 111 -8.65 -8.24 6.92
C TYR A 111 -7.43 -7.77 7.71
N GLY A 112 -7.64 -7.45 8.98
CA GLY A 112 -6.60 -7.34 10.01
C GLY A 112 -6.81 -8.46 11.03
N GLU A 113 -6.64 -9.72 10.63
CA GLU A 113 -6.71 -10.85 11.57
C GLU A 113 -5.33 -11.46 11.74
N TYR A 114 -4.54 -10.85 12.63
CA TYR A 114 -3.56 -11.54 13.49
C TYR A 114 -3.42 -10.69 14.75
N SER A 115 -4.30 -10.93 15.72
CA SER A 115 -4.19 -10.46 17.11
C SER A 115 -3.33 -11.43 17.92
#